data_AF-A0A348ZGR3-F1
#
_entry.id   AF-A0A348ZGR3-F1
#
_cell.length_a   1.000
_cell.length_b   1.000
_cell.length_c   1.000
_cell.angle_alpha   90.00
_cell.angle_beta   90.00
_cell.angle_gamma   90.00
#
_symmetry.space_group_name_H-M   'P 1'
#
loop_
_entity.id
_entity.type
_entity.pdbx_description
1 polymer ?
#
loop_
_entity_poly.entity_id
_entity_poly.type
_entity_poly.pdbx_seq_one_letter_code
_entity_poly.pdbx_strand_id
1 'polypeptide(L)'
;MSALNRALKYGVFATIATLINLSTQELAIRLYSGPFDIYVALLLGTVTGLVSKYTLDKRYIFAYATKSHRHNLNKFLAYTFTGGFTTAVFWGLELGFEYWFGGKIARYIGAVIGLSIGYVVKYRLDKHLVFARAADSASHSLSSPTTET
;
A
#
# COMPACT_ATOMS: atom_id res chain seq x y z
N MET A 1 -20.06 -3.87 -11.19
CA MET A 1 -20.04 -2.64 -10.37
C MET A 1 -19.26 -1.55 -11.09
N SER A 2 -19.77 -0.32 -11.13
CA SER A 2 -19.05 0.82 -11.72
C SER A 2 -17.81 1.21 -10.90
N ALA A 3 -16.85 1.88 -11.53
CA ALA A 3 -15.63 2.35 -10.87
C ALA A 3 -15.92 3.27 -9.66
N LEU A 4 -16.93 4.13 -9.79
CA LEU A 4 -17.39 5.03 -8.72
C LEU A 4 -17.89 4.26 -7.47
N ASN A 5 -18.64 3.17 -7.67
CA ASN A 5 -19.15 2.36 -6.56
C ASN A 5 -18.01 1.64 -5.81
N ARG A 6 -16.92 1.28 -6.50
CA ARG A 6 -15.72 0.73 -5.84
C ARG A 6 -14.97 1.78 -5.02
N ALA A 7 -14.83 3.00 -5.56
CA ALA A 7 -14.18 4.10 -4.86
C ALA A 7 -14.94 4.50 -3.58
N LEU A 8 -16.28 4.56 -3.64
CA LEU A 8 -17.11 4.84 -2.46
C LEU A 8 -16.96 3.76 -1.38
N LYS A 9 -17.04 2.48 -1.75
CA LYS A 9 -16.79 1.38 -0.80
C LYS A 9 -15.38 1.45 -0.19
N TYR A 10 -14.38 1.79 -1.01
CA TYR A 10 -13.01 1.94 -0.53
C TYR A 10 -12.87 3.05 0.50
N GLY A 11 -13.51 4.21 0.26
CA GLY A 11 -13.58 5.30 1.22
C GLY A 11 -14.23 4.85 2.53
N VAL A 12 -15.40 4.21 2.46
CA VAL A 12 -16.11 3.70 3.63
C VAL A 12 -15.25 2.70 4.43
N PHE A 13 -14.60 1.74 3.77
CA PHE A 13 -13.77 0.75 4.46
C PHE A 13 -12.48 1.35 5.01
N ALA A 14 -11.91 2.38 4.37
CA ALA A 14 -10.83 3.16 4.94
C ALA A 14 -11.28 3.85 6.23
N THR A 15 -12.43 4.52 6.22
CA THR A 15 -12.99 5.16 7.41
C THR A 15 -13.23 4.16 8.54
N ILE A 16 -13.84 3.00 8.25
CA ILE A 16 -14.07 1.95 9.26
C ILE A 16 -12.74 1.45 9.83
N ALA A 17 -11.74 1.19 8.99
CA ALA A 17 -10.42 0.74 9.45
C ALA A 17 -9.71 1.79 10.32
N THR A 18 -9.83 3.08 9.98
CA THR A 18 -9.31 4.18 10.79
C THR A 18 -10.01 4.24 12.15
N LEU A 19 -11.34 4.08 12.19
CA LEU A 19 -12.08 4.06 13.45
C LEU A 19 -11.66 2.88 14.33
N ILE A 20 -11.55 1.68 13.76
CA ILE A 20 -11.08 0.49 14.49
C ILE A 20 -9.67 0.69 15.04
N ASN A 21 -8.77 1.25 14.23
CA ASN A 21 -7.41 1.59 14.65
C ASN A 21 -7.44 2.51 15.87
N LEU A 22 -8.11 3.67 15.78
CA LEU A 22 -8.16 4.65 16.86
C LEU A 22 -8.84 4.10 18.11
N SER A 23 -9.94 3.36 17.97
CA SER A 23 -10.62 2.73 19.10
C SER A 23 -9.75 1.68 19.79
N THR A 24 -8.94 0.93 19.04
CA THR A 24 -8.00 -0.03 19.62
C THR A 24 -6.87 0.68 20.36
N GLN A 25 -6.34 1.79 19.81
CA GLN A 25 -5.32 2.59 20.51
C GLN A 25 -5.86 3.12 21.84
N GLU A 26 -7.05 3.73 21.81
CA GLU A 26 -7.71 4.28 22.99
C GLU A 26 -7.97 3.19 24.05
N LEU A 27 -8.46 2.02 23.63
CA LEU A 27 -8.67 0.89 24.52
C LEU A 27 -7.35 0.38 25.12
N ALA A 28 -6.30 0.28 24.31
CA ALA A 28 -4.99 -0.17 24.78
C ALA A 28 -4.40 0.78 25.84
N ILE A 29 -4.51 2.10 25.63
CA ILE A 29 -4.07 3.11 26.61
C ILE A 29 -4.86 3.00 27.91
N ARG A 30 -6.18 2.75 27.83
CA ARG A 30 -7.03 2.59 29.03
C ARG A 30 -6.76 1.31 29.80
N LEU A 31 -6.36 0.25 29.12
CA LEU A 31 -6.14 -1.07 29.72
C LEU A 31 -4.69 -1.27 30.21
N TYR A 32 -3.73 -0.56 29.63
CA TYR A 32 -2.32 -0.72 29.93
C TYR A 32 -1.66 0.63 30.21
N SER A 33 -1.29 0.85 31.47
CA SER A 33 -0.61 2.06 31.96
C SER A 33 0.84 1.75 32.34
N GLY A 34 1.60 1.20 31.40
CA GLY A 34 3.03 0.90 31.57
C GLY A 34 3.92 1.89 30.82
N PRO A 35 5.26 1.79 30.95
CA PRO A 35 6.21 2.71 30.30
C PRO A 35 6.19 2.67 28.76
N PHE A 36 5.50 1.70 28.17
CA PHE A 36 5.35 1.53 26.72
C PHE A 36 3.90 1.64 26.25
N ASP A 37 3.01 2.19 27.06
CA ASP A 37 1.57 2.33 26.78
C ASP A 37 1.27 2.86 25.37
N ILE A 38 1.90 3.97 24.98
CA ILE A 38 1.73 4.61 23.68
C ILE A 38 2.22 3.69 22.55
N TYR A 39 3.36 3.02 22.72
CA TYR A 39 3.92 2.14 21.68
C TYR A 39 3.06 0.88 21.49
N VAL A 40 2.58 0.29 22.58
CA VAL A 40 1.66 -0.86 22.54
C VAL A 40 0.35 -0.46 21.87
N ALA A 41 -0.19 0.70 22.22
CA ALA A 41 -1.41 1.23 21.60
C ALA A 41 -1.24 1.42 20.08
N LEU A 42 -0.18 2.11 19.65
CA LEU A 42 0.12 2.33 18.23
C LEU A 42 0.27 1.02 17.46
N LEU A 43 0.99 0.04 18.03
CA LEU A 43 1.15 -1.28 17.41
C LEU A 43 -0.19 -1.99 17.26
N LEU A 44 -0.95 -2.11 18.34
CA LEU A 44 -2.23 -2.81 18.33
C LEU A 44 -3.24 -2.14 17.39
N GLY A 45 -3.37 -0.82 17.43
CA GLY A 45 -4.23 -0.07 16.52
C GLY A 45 -3.84 -0.24 15.06
N THR A 46 -2.54 -0.23 14.76
CA THR A 46 -2.04 -0.44 13.40
C THR A 46 -2.38 -1.85 12.91
N VAL A 47 -2.14 -2.87 13.74
CA VAL A 47 -2.45 -4.26 13.39
C VAL A 47 -3.95 -4.44 13.15
N THR A 48 -4.80 -3.99 14.07
CA THR A 48 -6.26 -4.17 13.94
C THR A 48 -6.82 -3.39 12.76
N GLY A 49 -6.41 -2.13 12.58
CA GLY A 49 -6.82 -1.31 11.44
C GLY A 49 -6.47 -1.94 10.08
N LEU A 50 -5.23 -2.44 9.93
CA LEU A 50 -4.78 -3.09 8.70
C LEU A 50 -5.53 -4.41 8.43
N VAL A 51 -5.70 -5.25 9.46
CA VAL A 51 -6.43 -6.52 9.35
C VAL A 51 -7.89 -6.29 8.96
N SER A 52 -8.56 -5.33 9.60
CA SER A 52 -9.94 -4.95 9.29
C SER A 52 -10.08 -4.42 7.87
N LYS A 53 -9.19 -3.50 7.45
CA LYS A 53 -9.19 -2.95 6.09
C LYS A 53 -9.03 -4.05 5.05
N TYR A 54 -8.03 -4.91 5.23
CA TYR A 54 -7.79 -6.03 4.32
C TYR A 54 -9.01 -6.96 4.21
N THR A 55 -9.63 -7.29 5.34
CA THR A 55 -10.80 -8.17 5.38
C THR A 55 -11.99 -7.57 4.63
N LEU A 56 -12.27 -6.28 4.85
CA LEU A 56 -13.37 -5.56 4.19
C LEU A 56 -13.12 -5.39 2.69
N ASP A 57 -11.93 -4.92 2.31
CA ASP A 57 -11.56 -4.69 0.92
C ASP A 57 -11.61 -6.02 0.14
N LYS A 58 -11.04 -7.10 0.70
CA LYS A 58 -11.05 -8.44 0.10
C LYS A 58 -12.48 -8.95 -0.13
N ARG A 59 -13.35 -8.81 0.88
CA ARG A 59 -14.70 -9.40 0.84
C ARG A 59 -15.66 -8.62 -0.07
N TYR A 60 -15.56 -7.30 -0.11
CA TYR A 60 -16.61 -6.45 -0.68
C TYR A 60 -16.21 -5.61 -1.89
N ILE A 61 -14.91 -5.36 -2.10
CA ILE A 61 -14.40 -4.65 -3.29
C ILE A 61 -13.87 -5.64 -4.30
N PHE A 62 -13.10 -6.62 -3.83
CA PHE A 62 -12.36 -7.52 -4.70
C PHE A 62 -13.06 -8.83 -5.03
N ALA A 63 -14.26 -9.10 -4.47
CA ALA A 63 -15.16 -10.23 -4.79
C ALA A 63 -14.43 -11.39 -5.49
N TYR A 64 -13.50 -12.01 -4.76
CA TYR A 64 -12.43 -12.81 -5.36
C TYR A 64 -12.98 -14.14 -5.88
N ALA A 65 -13.29 -14.20 -7.18
CA ALA A 65 -13.49 -15.45 -7.91
C ALA A 65 -12.13 -16.12 -8.15
N THR A 66 -11.98 -17.33 -7.63
CA THR A 66 -10.80 -18.18 -7.72
C THR A 66 -10.53 -18.63 -9.16
N LYS A 67 -9.47 -18.13 -9.81
CA LYS A 67 -8.79 -18.87 -10.90
C LYS A 67 -7.25 -18.87 -10.88
N SER A 68 -6.56 -17.93 -10.21
CA SER A 68 -5.13 -18.10 -9.81
C SER A 68 -4.71 -17.01 -8.81
N HIS A 69 -4.49 -17.39 -7.55
CA HIS A 69 -4.57 -16.48 -6.39
C HIS A 69 -3.22 -15.90 -5.91
N ARG A 70 -2.11 -16.61 -6.11
CA ARG A 70 -0.80 -16.22 -5.51
C ARG A 70 -0.09 -15.11 -6.29
N HIS A 71 -0.18 -15.11 -7.62
CA HIS A 71 0.60 -14.19 -8.45
C HIS A 71 0.04 -12.74 -8.42
N ASN A 72 -1.28 -12.58 -8.33
CA ASN A 72 -1.92 -11.26 -8.26
C ASN A 72 -1.86 -10.62 -6.86
N LEU A 73 -1.89 -11.43 -5.80
CA LEU A 73 -1.75 -10.93 -4.42
C LEU A 73 -0.34 -10.38 -4.17
N ASN A 74 0.69 -11.04 -4.69
CA ASN A 74 2.07 -10.55 -4.59
C ASN A 74 2.25 -9.21 -5.32
N LYS A 75 1.63 -9.02 -6.48
CA LYS A 75 1.68 -7.75 -7.21
C LYS A 75 0.94 -6.62 -6.48
N PHE A 76 -0.20 -6.92 -5.86
CA PHE A 76 -0.97 -5.94 -5.10
C PHE A 76 -0.30 -5.56 -3.76
N LEU A 77 0.25 -6.54 -3.05
CA LEU A 77 1.03 -6.31 -1.84
C LEU A 77 2.33 -5.57 -2.15
N ALA A 78 3.01 -5.92 -3.25
CA ALA A 78 4.14 -5.14 -3.75
C ALA A 78 3.71 -3.69 -4.03
N TYR A 79 2.66 -3.47 -4.82
CA TYR A 79 2.19 -2.11 -5.14
C TYR A 79 1.80 -1.28 -3.92
N THR A 80 1.17 -1.90 -2.92
CA THR A 80 0.77 -1.22 -1.68
C THR A 80 1.99 -0.93 -0.78
N PHE A 81 2.92 -1.88 -0.68
CA PHE A 81 4.16 -1.72 0.07
C PHE A 81 5.06 -0.65 -0.56
N THR A 82 5.19 -0.63 -1.88
CA THR A 82 5.99 0.38 -2.60
C THR A 82 5.34 1.75 -2.56
N GLY A 83 4.01 1.83 -2.63
CA GLY A 83 3.27 3.08 -2.42
C GLY A 83 3.43 3.63 -0.99
N GLY A 84 3.33 2.78 0.02
CA GLY A 84 3.56 3.17 1.41
C GLY A 84 5.01 3.61 1.67
N PHE A 85 5.98 2.85 1.17
CA PHE A 85 7.40 3.16 1.30
C PHE A 85 7.78 4.49 0.64
N THR A 86 7.31 4.73 -0.58
CA THR A 86 7.60 5.99 -1.30
C THR A 86 6.94 7.20 -0.66
N THR A 87 5.76 7.02 -0.06
CA THR A 87 5.10 8.07 0.74
C THR A 87 5.87 8.39 2.02
N ALA A 88 6.40 7.37 2.71
CA ALA A 88 7.22 7.57 3.90
C ALA A 88 8.55 8.28 3.58
N VAL A 89 9.19 7.96 2.43
CA VAL A 89 10.39 8.66 1.96
C VAL A 89 10.10 10.13 1.64
N PHE A 90 8.97 10.41 0.98
CA PHE A 90 8.52 11.77 0.71
C PHE A 90 8.31 12.56 2.02
N TRP A 91 7.55 12.02 2.96
CA TRP A 91 7.29 12.67 4.25
C TRP A 91 8.56 12.84 5.08
N GLY A 92 9.44 11.85 5.08
CA GLY A 92 10.71 11.92 5.82
C GLY A 92 11.62 13.04 5.33
N LEU A 93 11.65 13.28 4.02
CA LEU A 93 12.44 14.37 3.44
C LEU A 93 11.76 15.73 3.60
N GLU A 94 10.44 15.82 3.45
CA GLU A 94 9.68 17.05 3.69
C GLU A 94 9.83 17.53 5.14
N LEU A 95 9.56 16.65 6.10
CA LEU A 95 9.63 16.95 7.53
C LEU A 95 11.07 17.07 8.02
N GLY A 96 11.99 16.26 7.48
CA GLY A 96 13.42 16.36 7.80
C GLY A 96 13.99 17.71 7.38
N PHE A 97 13.71 18.17 6.16
CA PHE A 97 14.20 19.47 5.70
C PHE A 97 13.61 20.62 6.52
N GLU A 98 12.33 20.54 6.88
CA GLU A 98 11.75 21.50 7.80
C GLU A 98 12.45 21.49 9.17
N TYR A 99 12.71 20.31 9.74
CA TYR A 99 13.31 20.17 11.06
C TYR A 99 14.75 20.71 11.10
N TRP A 100 15.57 20.41 10.10
CA TRP A 100 16.99 20.77 10.08
C TRP A 100 17.26 22.20 9.60
N PHE A 101 16.48 22.71 8.65
CA PHE A 101 16.74 24.01 8.01
C PHE A 101 15.67 25.07 8.30
N GLY A 102 14.50 24.66 8.80
CA GLY A 102 13.43 25.56 9.19
C GLY A 102 12.70 26.23 8.02
N GLY A 103 11.43 26.55 8.25
CA GLY A 103 10.64 27.38 7.33
C GLY A 103 10.07 26.66 6.11
N LYS A 104 9.11 27.34 5.46
CA LYS A 104 8.30 26.76 4.38
C LYS A 104 9.11 26.42 3.13
N ILE A 105 10.13 27.22 2.82
CA ILE A 105 10.97 27.03 1.63
C ILE A 105 11.77 25.73 1.77
N ALA A 106 12.39 25.49 2.91
CA ALA A 106 13.12 24.25 3.18
C ALA A 106 12.21 23.03 3.09
N ARG A 107 11.01 23.11 3.72
CA ARG A 107 9.98 22.06 3.62
C ARG A 107 9.65 21.71 2.17
N TYR A 108 9.39 22.72 1.33
CA TYR A 108 9.06 22.50 -0.09
C TYR A 108 10.23 21.94 -0.89
N ILE A 109 11.47 22.34 -0.59
CA ILE A 109 12.66 21.74 -1.19
C ILE A 109 12.75 20.25 -0.83
N GLY A 110 12.55 19.90 0.46
CA GLY A 110 12.50 18.52 0.92
C GLY A 110 11.40 17.71 0.25
N ALA A 111 10.21 18.31 0.09
CA ALA A 111 9.09 17.70 -0.61
C ALA A 111 9.40 17.41 -2.09
N VAL A 112 10.00 18.35 -2.82
CA VAL A 112 10.37 18.18 -4.24
C VAL A 112 11.42 17.09 -4.40
N ILE A 113 12.43 17.05 -3.53
CA ILE A 113 13.46 16.01 -3.54
C ILE A 113 12.83 14.65 -3.22
N GLY A 114 11.99 14.58 -2.18
CA GLY A 114 11.31 13.37 -1.76
C GLY A 114 10.36 12.80 -2.81
N LEU A 115 9.60 13.64 -3.50
CA LEU A 115 8.75 13.23 -4.61
C LEU A 115 9.58 12.74 -5.80
N SER A 116 10.67 13.43 -6.14
CA SER A 116 11.56 13.04 -7.24
C SER A 116 12.15 11.66 -7.00
N ILE A 117 12.68 11.41 -5.79
CA ILE A 117 13.21 10.11 -5.38
C ILE A 117 12.09 9.06 -5.37
N GLY A 118 10.93 9.41 -4.80
CA GLY A 118 9.76 8.54 -4.72
C GLY A 118 9.32 8.03 -6.09
N TYR A 119 9.26 8.90 -7.10
CA TYR A 119 8.91 8.51 -8.47
C TYR A 119 9.97 7.66 -9.16
N VAL A 120 11.27 7.96 -8.97
CA VAL A 120 12.36 7.14 -9.53
C VAL A 120 12.34 5.73 -8.94
N VAL A 121 12.19 5.63 -7.61
CA VAL A 121 12.09 4.35 -6.89
C VAL A 121 10.85 3.59 -7.33
N LYS A 122 9.69 4.27 -7.42
CA LYS A 122 8.44 3.69 -7.89
C LYS A 122 8.56 3.14 -9.31
N TYR A 123 9.17 3.90 -10.23
CA TYR A 123 9.39 3.46 -11.61
C TYR A 123 10.25 2.18 -11.68
N ARG A 124 11.35 2.12 -10.91
CA ARG A 124 12.20 0.92 -10.87
C ARG A 124 11.45 -0.28 -10.29
N LEU A 125 10.67 -0.08 -9.23
CA LEU A 125 9.90 -1.14 -8.59
C LEU A 125 8.78 -1.65 -9.49
N ASP A 126 8.03 -0.76 -10.15
CA ASP A 126 6.96 -1.15 -11.08
C ASP A 126 7.54 -1.89 -12.30
N LYS A 127 8.65 -1.39 -12.87
CA LYS A 127 9.33 -2.05 -13.99
C LYS A 127 9.79 -3.47 -13.66
N HIS A 128 10.40 -3.68 -12.50
CA HIS A 128 11.00 -4.97 -12.13
C HIS A 128 10.05 -5.93 -11.39
N LEU A 129 9.05 -5.44 -10.66
CA LEU A 129 8.16 -6.28 -9.84
C LEU A 129 6.77 -6.47 -10.47
N VAL A 130 6.25 -5.46 -11.20
CA VAL A 130 4.89 -5.50 -11.74
C VAL A 130 4.88 -5.98 -13.19
N PHE A 131 5.81 -5.50 -14.01
CA PHE A 131 5.81 -5.69 -15.47
C PHE A 131 6.87 -6.66 -16.03
N ALA A 132 7.78 -7.18 -15.19
CA ALA A 132 8.88 -8.04 -15.65
C ALA A 132 8.49 -9.44 -16.20
N ARG A 133 7.20 -9.78 -16.33
CA ARG A 133 6.75 -11.13 -16.71
C ARG A 133 5.60 -11.19 -17.73
N ALA A 134 5.35 -10.11 -18.46
CA ALA A 134 4.36 -10.12 -19.54
C ALA A 134 4.96 -10.50 -20.91
N ALA A 135 6.29 -10.60 -21.04
CA ALA A 135 6.96 -10.82 -22.33
C ALA A 135 7.23 -12.31 -22.66
N ASP A 136 7.25 -13.21 -21.68
CA ASP A 136 7.68 -14.61 -21.91
C ASP A 136 6.55 -15.56 -22.31
N SER A 137 5.29 -15.12 -22.31
CA SER A 137 4.14 -15.99 -22.65
C SER A 137 3.75 -15.96 -24.12
N ALA A 138 4.33 -15.05 -24.93
CA ALA A 138 4.04 -14.93 -26.36
C ALA A 138 5.01 -15.71 -27.26
N SER A 139 6.16 -16.17 -26.74
CA SER A 139 7.15 -16.94 -27.51
C SER A 139 6.90 -18.45 -27.49
N HIS A 140 6.03 -18.96 -26.59
CA HIS A 140 5.80 -20.40 -26.43
C HIS A 140 4.56 -20.92 -27.17
N SER A 141 3.73 -20.06 -27.76
CA SER A 141 2.52 -20.42 -28.52
C SER A 141 2.72 -20.43 -30.05
N LEU A 142 3.90 -20.06 -30.55
CA LEU A 142 4.22 -20.02 -31.98
C LEU A 142 4.97 -21.26 -32.50
N SER A 143 5.16 -22.30 -31.67
CA SER A 143 5.92 -23.50 -32.05
C SER A 143 5.10 -24.80 -32.04
N SER A 144 3.80 -24.75 -32.31
CA SER A 144 3.04 -25.95 -32.70
C SER A 144 3.01 -26.04 -34.24
N PRO A 145 3.78 -26.94 -34.87
CA PRO A 145 3.61 -27.20 -36.29
C PRO A 145 2.32 -27.99 -36.49
N THR A 146 1.37 -27.35 -37.16
CA THR A 146 0.29 -28.01 -37.91
C THR A 146 0.89 -28.60 -39.18
N THR A 147 0.83 -29.92 -39.30
CA THR A 147 0.79 -30.71 -40.55
C THR A 147 0.29 -32.10 -40.14
N GLU A 148 -0.97 -32.50 -40.40
CA GLU A 148 -1.44 -33.05 -41.70
C GLU A 148 -0.31 -33.87 -42.35
N THR A 149 -0.31 -35.20 -42.38
CA THR A 149 -1.34 -36.19 -42.81
C THR A 149 -1.01 -37.57 -42.25
#